data_AF-A0A504JBL1-F1
#
_entry.id   AF-A0A504JBL1-F1
#
_cell.length_a   1.000
_cell.length_b   1.000
_cell.length_c   1.000
_cell.angle_alpha   90.00
_cell.angle_beta   90.00
_cell.angle_gamma   90.00
#
_symmetry.space_group_name_H-M   'P 1'
#
loop_
_entity.id
_entity.type
_entity.pdbx_description
1 polymer ?
#
loop_
_entity_poly.entity_id
_entity_poly.type
_entity_poly.pdbx_seq_one_letter_code
_entity_poly.pdbx_strand_id
1 'polypeptide(L)'
;MKNDKYTKFILTIIAICLVILVFKDANIVPKAHASDSIITKYGLVPINEDGSITVKISNTDEIDVNIKNIDTYDRLKVDLNEISTRNELDINIDEVGGSSLSSSGPIKVKIQN
;
A
#
# COMPACT_ATOMS: atom_id res chain seq x y z
N MET A 1 -26.94 54.91 40.84
CA MET A 1 -26.18 55.28 39.62
C MET A 1 -24.67 55.52 39.83
N LYS A 2 -24.09 55.39 41.04
CA LYS A 2 -22.64 55.59 41.27
C LYS A 2 -21.77 54.35 40.99
N ASN A 3 -22.30 53.13 41.16
CA ASN A 3 -21.54 51.88 40.95
C ASN A 3 -21.30 51.52 39.48
N ASP A 4 -22.02 52.15 38.55
CA ASP A 4 -21.98 51.86 37.12
C ASP A 4 -20.61 52.19 36.49
N LYS A 5 -19.93 53.22 37.00
CA LYS A 5 -18.60 53.63 36.51
C LYS A 5 -17.50 52.62 36.86
N TYR A 6 -17.56 52.03 38.05
CA TYR A 6 -16.55 51.07 38.51
C TYR A 6 -16.69 49.75 37.74
N THR A 7 -17.91 49.24 37.59
CA THR A 7 -18.17 48.03 36.80
C THR A 7 -17.82 48.22 35.33
N LYS A 8 -18.15 49.37 34.73
CA LYS A 8 -17.74 49.68 33.35
C LYS A 8 -16.23 49.75 33.20
N PHE A 9 -15.51 50.31 34.17
CA PHE A 9 -14.05 50.37 34.12
C PHE A 9 -13.41 48.98 34.17
N ILE A 10 -13.87 48.11 35.09
CA ILE A 10 -13.42 46.71 35.17
C ILE A 10 -13.73 45.95 33.87
N LEU A 11 -14.94 46.13 33.32
CA LEU A 11 -15.38 45.44 32.11
C LEU A 11 -14.52 45.83 30.89
N THR A 12 -14.15 47.10 30.78
CA THR A 12 -13.25 47.59 29.72
C THR A 12 -11.87 46.96 29.85
N ILE A 13 -11.33 46.84 31.06
CA ILE A 13 -10.02 46.19 31.28
C ILE A 13 -10.06 44.72 30.87
N ILE A 14 -11.10 43.98 31.28
CA ILE A 14 -11.26 42.57 30.92
C ILE A 14 -11.40 42.41 29.40
N ALA A 15 -12.17 43.29 28.75
CA ALA A 15 -12.32 43.28 27.30
C ALA A 15 -10.98 43.49 26.57
N ILE A 16 -10.15 44.43 27.04
CA ILE A 16 -8.81 44.67 26.47
C ILE A 16 -7.92 43.43 26.63
N CYS A 17 -7.91 42.80 27.82
CA CYS A 17 -7.15 41.57 28.04
C CYS A 17 -7.61 40.42 27.14
N LEU A 18 -8.92 40.28 26.93
CA LEU A 18 -9.48 39.27 26.04
C LEU A 18 -9.10 39.50 24.58
N VAL A 19 -9.12 40.75 24.11
CA VAL A 19 -8.68 41.10 22.75
C VAL A 19 -7.20 40.70 22.56
N ILE A 20 -6.33 41.00 23.52
CA ILE A 20 -4.91 40.62 23.45
C ILE A 20 -4.72 39.09 23.42
N LEU A 21 -5.50 38.35 24.21
CA LEU A 21 -5.49 36.88 24.22
C LEU A 21 -5.92 36.31 22.87
N VAL A 22 -7.00 36.84 22.29
CA VAL A 22 -7.48 36.42 20.97
C VAL A 22 -6.44 36.69 19.89
N PHE A 23 -5.74 37.82 19.91
CA PHE A 23 -4.66 38.09 18.95
C PHE A 23 -3.44 37.18 19.14
N LYS A 24 -3.17 36.70 20.37
CA LYS A 24 -2.08 35.77 20.67
C LYS A 24 -2.40 34.34 20.21
N ASP A 25 -3.65 33.91 20.35
CA ASP A 25 -4.10 32.55 20.01
C ASP A 25 -4.67 32.46 18.58
N ALA A 26 -5.03 33.59 17.97
CA ALA A 26 -5.30 33.68 16.55
C ALA A 26 -3.99 33.40 15.81
N ASN A 27 -3.81 32.14 15.44
CA ASN A 27 -2.79 31.71 14.49
C ASN A 27 -3.16 32.28 13.11
N ILE A 28 -2.92 33.60 12.93
CA ILE A 28 -3.14 34.37 11.69
C ILE A 28 -2.34 33.78 10.52
N VAL A 29 -1.27 33.08 10.83
CA VAL A 29 -0.54 32.23 9.90
C VAL A 29 -0.85 30.77 10.27
N PRO A 30 -1.47 29.98 9.37
CA PRO A 30 -1.66 28.56 9.60
C PRO A 30 -0.29 27.91 9.80
N LYS A 31 -0.09 27.30 10.97
CA LYS A 31 1.09 26.49 11.23
C LYS A 31 0.98 25.24 10.36
N ALA A 32 1.83 25.16 9.33
CA ALA A 32 1.94 23.96 8.52
C ALA A 32 2.51 22.84 9.41
N HIS A 33 1.65 21.92 9.82
CA HIS A 33 2.07 20.66 10.43
C HIS A 33 2.64 19.78 9.32
N ALA A 34 3.89 20.04 8.95
CA ALA A 34 4.67 19.06 8.20
C ALA A 34 4.92 17.90 9.16
N SER A 35 4.14 16.82 8.99
CA SER A 35 4.49 15.52 9.56
C SER A 35 5.89 15.21 9.07
N ASP A 36 6.79 14.84 9.99
CA ASP A 36 8.12 14.33 9.67
C ASP A 36 8.01 13.41 8.45
N SER A 37 8.87 13.63 7.46
CA SER A 37 8.89 12.89 6.20
C SER A 37 8.76 11.41 6.49
N ILE A 38 7.54 10.91 6.37
CA ILE A 38 7.26 9.49 6.42
C ILE A 38 8.07 8.97 5.24
N ILE A 39 9.08 8.14 5.52
CA ILE A 39 9.70 7.32 4.48
C ILE A 39 8.58 6.40 4.02
N THR A 40 7.77 6.88 3.08
CA THR A 40 6.62 6.15 2.57
C THR A 40 7.18 4.97 1.81
N LYS A 41 7.00 3.77 2.35
CA LYS A 41 7.33 2.49 1.67
C LYS A 41 6.45 2.21 0.44
N TYR A 42 5.71 3.20 -0.03
CA TYR A 42 4.82 3.10 -1.18
C TYR A 42 5.08 4.29 -2.11
N GLY A 43 5.07 4.01 -3.41
CA GLY A 43 5.02 5.01 -4.47
C GLY A 43 3.57 5.26 -4.86
N LEU A 44 3.20 6.53 -5.05
CA LEU A 44 1.93 6.85 -5.69
C LEU A 44 2.06 6.54 -7.18
N VAL A 45 1.23 5.64 -7.69
CA VAL A 45 1.17 5.30 -9.12
C VAL A 45 -0.16 5.83 -9.67
N PRO A 46 -0.14 6.63 -10.75
CA PRO A 46 -1.36 7.13 -11.37
C PRO A 46 -2.18 5.96 -11.92
N ILE A 47 -3.51 6.08 -11.80
CA ILE A 47 -4.47 5.12 -12.33
C ILE A 47 -4.94 5.65 -13.70
N ASN A 48 -5.04 4.75 -14.68
CA ASN A 48 -5.58 5.05 -16.01
C ASN A 48 -7.10 5.29 -15.94
N GLU A 49 -7.71 5.89 -16.98
CA GLU A 49 -9.17 6.14 -17.01
C GLU A 49 -10.01 4.86 -16.94
N ASP A 50 -9.47 3.74 -17.39
CA ASP A 50 -10.09 2.40 -17.33
C ASP A 50 -9.91 1.70 -15.96
N GLY A 51 -9.24 2.34 -15.00
CA GLY A 51 -8.95 1.79 -13.68
C GLY A 51 -7.71 0.89 -13.61
N SER A 52 -6.99 0.70 -14.72
CA SER A 52 -5.76 -0.09 -14.75
C SER A 52 -4.54 0.71 -14.27
N ILE A 53 -3.45 0.00 -13.97
CA ILE A 53 -2.16 0.59 -13.63
C ILE A 53 -1.10 0.00 -14.56
N THR A 54 -0.40 0.84 -15.31
CA THR A 54 0.72 0.43 -16.15
C THR A 54 2.04 0.78 -15.48
N VAL A 55 2.83 -0.23 -15.11
CA VAL A 55 4.13 -0.03 -14.46
C VAL A 55 5.24 -0.57 -15.38
N LYS A 56 6.28 0.24 -15.60
CA LYS A 56 7.52 -0.20 -16.24
C LYS A 56 8.67 -0.07 -15.25
N ILE A 57 9.26 -1.20 -14.88
CA ILE A 57 10.45 -1.25 -14.02
C ILE A 57 11.65 -1.52 -14.93
N SER A 58 12.59 -0.57 -14.98
CA SER A 58 13.69 -0.60 -15.96
C SER A 58 15.05 -0.94 -15.36
N ASN A 59 15.15 -1.16 -14.04
CA ASN A 59 16.45 -1.31 -13.37
C ASN A 59 16.35 -2.13 -12.07
N THR A 60 15.84 -3.36 -12.16
CA THR A 60 15.81 -4.32 -11.06
C THR A 60 16.12 -5.70 -11.60
N ASP A 61 17.03 -6.43 -10.96
CA ASP A 61 17.34 -7.81 -11.34
C ASP A 61 16.23 -8.79 -10.93
N GLU A 62 15.49 -8.46 -9.87
CA GLU A 62 14.44 -9.30 -9.31
C GLU A 62 13.31 -8.45 -8.72
N ILE A 63 12.07 -8.94 -8.84
CA ILE A 63 10.87 -8.31 -8.28
C ILE A 63 10.12 -9.38 -7.49
N ASP A 64 10.00 -9.16 -6.18
CA ASP A 64 9.15 -9.98 -5.32
C ASP A 64 7.70 -9.45 -5.37
N VAL A 65 6.77 -10.31 -5.78
CA VAL A 65 5.34 -9.98 -5.93
C VAL A 65 4.46 -11.08 -5.36
N ASN A 66 3.42 -10.68 -4.64
CA ASN A 66 2.31 -11.56 -4.29
C ASN A 66 1.19 -11.40 -5.32
N ILE A 67 0.91 -12.46 -6.07
CA ILE A 67 -0.10 -12.43 -7.13
C ILE A 67 -1.28 -13.30 -6.72
N LYS A 68 -2.49 -12.74 -6.81
CA LYS A 68 -3.74 -13.48 -6.55
C LYS A 68 -4.25 -14.24 -7.78
N ASN A 69 -4.11 -13.66 -8.96
CA ASN A 69 -4.54 -14.25 -10.22
C ASN A 69 -3.66 -13.76 -11.37
N ILE A 70 -3.40 -14.62 -12.34
CA ILE A 70 -2.62 -14.33 -13.53
C ILE A 70 -3.46 -14.78 -14.73
N ASP A 71 -3.59 -13.91 -15.72
CA ASP A 71 -4.18 -14.22 -17.02
C ASP A 71 -3.22 -13.69 -18.09
N THR A 72 -2.77 -14.57 -18.99
CA THR A 72 -1.77 -14.26 -20.02
C THR A 72 -2.23 -14.78 -21.37
N TYR A 73 -2.01 -14.00 -22.42
CA TYR A 73 -2.32 -14.43 -23.79
C TYR A 73 -1.37 -15.53 -24.27
N ASP A 74 -0.10 -15.45 -23.89
CA ASP A 74 0.94 -16.40 -24.26
C ASP A 74 1.29 -17.35 -23.11
N ARG A 75 2.02 -18.43 -23.42
CA ARG A 75 2.51 -19.38 -22.41
C ARG A 75 3.51 -18.72 -21.47
N LEU A 76 3.25 -18.84 -20.17
CA LEU A 76 4.15 -18.38 -19.11
C LEU A 76 5.08 -19.52 -18.67
N LYS A 77 6.40 -19.33 -18.84
CA LYS A 77 7.40 -20.24 -18.25
C LYS A 77 7.55 -19.91 -16.77
N VAL A 78 7.41 -20.90 -15.90
CA VAL A 78 7.52 -20.75 -14.45
C VAL A 78 8.46 -21.81 -13.89
N ASP A 79 9.42 -21.39 -13.08
CA ASP A 79 10.26 -22.27 -12.27
C ASP A 79 9.67 -22.30 -10.86
N LEU A 80 9.18 -23.46 -10.42
CA LEU A 80 8.43 -23.63 -9.19
C LEU A 80 9.27 -24.35 -8.14
N ASN A 81 9.36 -23.79 -6.93
CA ASN A 81 9.99 -24.45 -5.79
C ASN A 81 9.01 -25.30 -4.98
N GLU A 82 7.79 -24.80 -4.79
CA GLU A 82 6.73 -25.48 -4.03
C GLU A 82 5.35 -25.17 -4.62
N ILE A 83 4.45 -26.15 -4.57
CA ILE A 83 3.05 -26.01 -4.98
C ILE A 83 2.18 -26.60 -3.88
N SER A 84 1.17 -25.85 -3.43
CA SER A 84 0.19 -26.31 -2.44
C SER A 84 -1.21 -26.02 -2.93
N THR A 85 -2.00 -27.07 -3.14
CA THR A 85 -3.40 -26.99 -3.58
C THR A 85 -4.31 -27.68 -2.57
N ARG A 86 -5.53 -27.17 -2.40
CA ARG A 86 -6.53 -27.83 -1.51
C ARG A 86 -7.13 -29.08 -2.14
N ASN A 87 -7.23 -29.09 -3.46
CA ASN A 87 -7.79 -30.17 -4.26
C ASN A 87 -6.68 -30.74 -5.18
N GLU A 88 -7.04 -31.76 -5.94
CA GLU A 88 -6.18 -32.34 -6.98
C GLU A 88 -5.76 -31.30 -8.02
N LEU A 89 -4.50 -31.40 -8.47
CA LEU A 89 -3.92 -30.56 -9.50
C LEU A 89 -3.58 -31.42 -10.72
N ASP A 90 -4.36 -31.27 -11.78
CA ASP A 90 -4.13 -31.96 -13.05
C ASP A 90 -2.97 -31.31 -13.81
N ILE A 91 -1.92 -32.09 -14.10
CA ILE A 91 -0.74 -31.63 -14.84
C ILE A 91 -0.41 -32.58 -15.99
N ASN A 92 -0.10 -32.01 -17.15
CA ASN A 92 0.47 -32.74 -18.27
C ASN A 92 1.99 -32.60 -18.21
N ILE A 93 2.70 -33.73 -18.19
CA ILE A 93 4.16 -33.77 -18.08
C ILE A 93 4.71 -34.50 -19.30
N ASP A 94 5.61 -33.85 -20.04
CA ASP A 94 6.26 -34.43 -21.21
C ASP A 94 7.60 -35.10 -20.86
N GLU A 95 8.29 -34.62 -19.81
CA GLU A 95 9.62 -35.07 -19.42
C GLU A 95 9.82 -35.02 -17.90
N VAL A 96 10.49 -36.03 -17.34
CA VAL A 96 10.91 -36.06 -15.93
C VAL A 96 12.36 -36.53 -15.85
N GLY A 97 13.22 -35.73 -15.20
CA GLY A 97 14.61 -36.10 -14.95
C GLY A 97 15.45 -36.35 -16.21
N GLY A 98 15.21 -35.62 -17.30
CA GLY A 98 15.96 -35.76 -18.56
C GLY A 98 15.44 -36.84 -19.50
N SER A 99 14.36 -37.54 -19.15
CA SER A 99 13.78 -38.63 -19.96
C SER A 99 12.33 -38.31 -20.32
N SER A 100 12.00 -38.42 -21.61
CA SER A 100 10.64 -38.20 -22.09
C SER A 100 9.69 -39.28 -21.59
N LEU A 101 8.45 -38.88 -21.30
CA LEU A 101 7.41 -39.78 -20.87
C LEU A 101 6.70 -40.38 -22.08
N SER A 102 6.62 -41.71 -22.16
CA SER A 102 5.84 -42.38 -23.20
C SER A 102 4.35 -42.34 -22.85
N SER A 103 3.51 -42.06 -23.86
CA SER A 103 2.05 -41.83 -23.81
C SER A 103 1.17 -42.85 -23.07
N SER A 104 1.69 -43.95 -22.52
CA SER A 104 0.84 -45.09 -22.10
C SER A 104 1.28 -45.85 -20.83
N GLY A 105 2.21 -45.33 -20.02
CA GLY A 105 2.70 -46.04 -18.83
C GLY A 105 2.60 -45.22 -17.53
N PRO A 106 2.34 -45.85 -16.37
CA PRO A 106 2.36 -45.16 -15.09
C PRO A 106 3.76 -44.63 -14.73
N ILE A 107 3.83 -43.45 -14.13
CA ILE A 107 5.09 -42.85 -13.66
C ILE A 107 5.51 -43.54 -12.36
N LYS A 108 6.74 -44.08 -12.33
CA LYS A 108 7.31 -44.68 -11.12
C LYS A 108 7.82 -43.58 -10.19
N VAL A 109 7.23 -43.47 -9.00
CA VAL A 109 7.62 -42.50 -7.98
C VAL A 109 8.28 -43.20 -6.79
N LYS A 110 9.19 -42.49 -6.10
CA LYS A 110 9.73 -42.89 -4.80
C LYS A 110 9.08 -42.02 -3.73
N ILE A 111 8.40 -42.65 -2.77
CA ILE A 111 7.88 -41.96 -1.59
C ILE A 111 9.04 -41.87 -0.59
N GLN A 112 9.40 -40.65 -0.20
CA GLN A 112 10.28 -40.41 0.95
C GLN A 112 9.38 -40.08 2.14
N ASN A 113 9.48 -40.90 3.19
CA ASN A 113 8.84 -40.66 4.50
C ASN A 113 9.78 -39.86 5.39
#